data_AF-Q3T6I5-F1
#
_entry.id   AF-Q3T6I5-F1
#
_cell.length_a   1.000
_cell.length_b   1.000
_cell.length_c   1.000
_cell.angle_alpha   90.00
_cell.angle_beta   90.00
_cell.angle_gamma   90.00
#
_symmetry.space_group_name_H-M   'P 1'
#
loop_
_entity.id
_entity.type
_entity.pdbx_description
1 polymer ?
#
loop_
_entity_poly.entity_id
_entity_poly.type
_entity_poly.pdbx_seq_one_letter_code
_entity_poly.pdbx_strand_id
1 'polypeptide(L)'
;MNPYVLSTLLFGLGLGTTITFASSHWLLAWMGLEMNTLAIIPIMAQHHHPRAVEATTKYFLTQATAAAMLLFASTTNAWLTGQWDIQQMTHPFPSTIIILALALKIGLAPVHSWLPEVLQGFDLTTGLLLSTWQKLAPFALLLQMQPAEPTLLIILGLSSTLIGGWGGLNQTQLRKVLAYSSIAHLGWMILILQFSPTLTLLALLTYLIMTSSTFLTFKLNKSTNINSLSISWTKSPALTCLTPLILLSLGGLPPLTGFMPKWLILQELTKQELPCTATLAALTALLSLYFYLRLSYAMTLTMAPNNLMGTTPWRLYHTQLTLPLAISTVLTLLLLPLTPLMLALLSS
;
A
#
# COMPACT_ATOMS: atom_id res chain seq x y z
N MET A 1 22.17 5.47 12.70
CA MET A 1 21.34 5.89 13.86
C MET A 1 21.64 4.96 15.03
N ASN A 2 21.63 5.46 16.26
CA ASN A 2 21.82 4.62 17.44
C ASN A 2 20.72 3.53 17.49
N PRO A 3 21.05 2.23 17.69
CA PRO A 3 20.06 1.15 17.72
C PRO A 3 18.96 1.38 18.78
N TYR A 4 19.28 2.00 19.91
CA TYR A 4 18.28 2.34 20.94
C TYR A 4 17.26 3.36 20.41
N VAL A 5 17.72 4.39 19.71
CA VAL A 5 16.83 5.39 19.10
C VAL A 5 15.96 4.77 18.00
N LEU A 6 16.50 3.80 17.24
CA LEU A 6 15.68 3.07 16.26
C LEU A 6 14.57 2.27 16.94
N SER A 7 14.89 1.59 18.04
CA SER A 7 13.90 0.81 18.79
C SER A 7 12.80 1.69 19.38
N THR A 8 13.14 2.87 19.92
CA THR A 8 12.14 3.79 20.48
C THR A 8 11.25 4.40 19.40
N LEU A 9 11.80 4.74 18.23
CA LEU A 9 11.00 5.23 17.10
C LEU A 9 10.07 4.16 16.55
N LEU A 10 10.53 2.91 16.41
CA LEU A 10 9.68 1.78 16.00
C LEU A 10 8.57 1.51 17.02
N PHE A 11 8.87 1.62 18.32
CA PHE A 11 7.85 1.53 19.37
C PHE A 11 6.85 2.68 19.28
N GLY A 12 7.30 3.91 19.02
CA GLY A 12 6.43 5.06 18.77
C GLY A 12 5.48 4.85 17.58
N LEU A 13 5.95 4.23 16.50
CA LEU A 13 5.11 3.83 15.37
C LEU A 13 4.07 2.77 15.74
N GLY A 14 4.44 1.82 16.60
CA GLY A 14 3.50 0.86 17.15
C GLY A 14 2.41 1.55 17.96
N LEU A 15 2.83 2.37 18.93
CA LEU A 15 1.92 3.10 19.82
C LEU A 15 0.97 4.04 19.08
N GLY A 16 1.45 4.79 18.08
CA GLY A 16 0.59 5.67 17.31
C GLY A 16 -0.53 4.88 16.60
N THR A 17 -0.19 3.76 15.96
CA THR A 17 -1.20 2.89 15.32
C THR A 17 -2.16 2.24 16.32
N THR A 18 -1.69 1.74 17.46
CA THR A 18 -2.58 1.11 18.45
C THR A 18 -3.54 2.11 19.08
N ILE A 19 -3.10 3.35 19.31
CA ILE A 19 -3.96 4.42 19.83
C ILE A 19 -5.07 4.75 18.83
N THR A 20 -4.77 4.81 17.52
CA THR A 20 -5.81 4.99 16.50
C THR A 20 -6.80 3.84 16.41
N PHE A 21 -6.36 2.60 16.67
CA PHE A 21 -7.26 1.45 16.65
C PHE A 21 -8.18 1.41 17.86
N ALA A 22 -7.67 1.80 19.03
CA ALA A 22 -8.41 1.80 20.29
C ALA A 22 -9.28 3.05 20.50
N SER A 23 -9.05 4.13 19.74
CA SER A 23 -9.75 5.39 19.93
C SER A 23 -11.20 5.31 19.49
N SER A 24 -12.12 5.79 20.34
CA SER A 24 -13.49 6.16 19.98
C SER A 24 -13.65 7.67 19.72
N HIS A 25 -12.75 8.49 20.27
CA HIS A 25 -12.81 9.95 20.19
C HIS A 25 -11.88 10.50 19.08
N TRP A 26 -12.39 11.43 18.26
CA TRP A 26 -11.63 12.01 17.14
C TRP A 26 -10.28 12.62 17.52
N LEU A 27 -10.21 13.34 18.64
CA LEU A 27 -8.96 13.91 19.15
C LEU A 27 -7.88 12.84 19.43
N LEU A 28 -8.28 11.69 19.99
CA LEU A 28 -7.35 10.57 20.26
C LEU A 28 -6.88 9.93 18.95
N ALA A 29 -7.80 9.74 17.99
CA ALA A 29 -7.46 9.27 16.66
C ALA A 29 -6.44 10.21 15.97
N TRP A 30 -6.67 11.52 16.05
CA TRP A 30 -5.74 12.51 15.51
C TRP A 30 -4.37 12.44 16.19
N MET A 31 -4.33 12.36 17.52
CA MET A 31 -3.08 12.24 18.27
C MET A 31 -2.28 11.00 17.86
N GLY A 32 -2.96 9.85 17.69
CA GLY A 32 -2.33 8.61 17.20
C GLY A 32 -1.74 8.76 15.80
N LEU A 33 -2.44 9.44 14.89
CA LEU A 33 -1.92 9.76 13.56
C LEU A 33 -0.69 10.68 13.61
N GLU A 34 -0.66 11.67 14.49
CA GLU A 34 0.50 12.56 14.65
C GLU A 34 1.70 11.88 15.30
N MET A 35 1.47 10.98 16.25
CA MET A 35 2.57 10.17 16.79
C MET A 35 3.21 9.30 15.69
N ASN A 36 2.40 8.76 14.77
CA ASN A 36 2.91 8.01 13.63
C ASN A 36 3.73 8.87 12.66
N THR A 37 3.28 10.09 12.35
CA THR A 37 4.00 11.00 11.44
C THR A 37 5.33 11.43 12.05
N LEU A 38 5.34 11.82 13.32
CA LEU A 38 6.55 12.27 14.01
C LEU A 38 7.56 11.13 14.21
N ALA A 39 7.09 9.91 14.50
CA ALA A 39 7.98 8.76 14.70
C ALA A 39 8.63 8.28 13.39
N ILE A 40 7.97 8.42 12.23
CA ILE A 40 8.55 7.93 10.96
C ILE A 40 9.54 8.92 10.32
N ILE A 41 9.42 10.22 10.56
CA ILE A 41 10.28 11.24 9.90
C ILE A 41 11.77 10.98 10.11
N PRO A 42 12.27 10.71 11.34
CA PRO A 42 13.68 10.41 11.54
C PRO A 42 14.12 9.10 10.88
N ILE A 43 13.21 8.12 10.77
CA ILE A 43 13.47 6.85 10.06
C ILE A 43 13.64 7.10 8.56
N MET A 44 12.88 8.02 7.98
CA MET A 44 13.00 8.38 6.57
C MET A 44 14.28 9.18 6.26
N ALA A 45 14.72 10.03 7.19
CA ALA A 45 15.90 10.88 7.04
C ALA A 45 17.21 10.19 7.48
N GLN A 46 17.20 8.86 7.68
CA GLN A 46 18.35 8.09 8.18
C GLN A 46 19.61 8.29 7.33
N HIS A 47 19.45 8.29 6.02
CA HIS A 47 20.54 8.59 5.09
C HIS A 47 20.50 10.09 4.80
N HIS A 48 21.54 10.81 5.21
CA HIS A 48 21.69 12.26 5.02
C HIS A 48 21.95 12.66 3.55
N HIS A 49 21.37 11.93 2.61
CA HIS A 49 21.42 12.25 1.19
C HIS A 49 20.37 13.32 0.87
N PRO A 50 20.67 14.33 0.03
CA PRO A 50 19.74 15.43 -0.27
C PRO A 50 18.37 14.93 -0.76
N ARG A 51 18.35 13.88 -1.58
CA ARG A 51 17.11 13.26 -2.07
C ARG A 51 16.24 12.64 -0.96
N ALA A 52 16.86 12.05 0.07
CA ALA A 52 16.11 11.49 1.19
C ALA A 52 15.50 12.62 2.04
N VAL A 53 16.23 13.72 2.23
CA VAL A 53 15.74 14.92 2.92
C VAL A 53 14.62 15.62 2.13
N GLU A 54 14.73 15.70 0.81
CA GLU A 54 13.64 16.22 -0.03
C GLU A 54 12.38 15.34 0.06
N ALA A 55 12.55 14.01 0.05
CA ALA A 55 11.43 13.09 0.21
C ALA A 55 10.80 13.17 1.62
N THR A 56 11.60 13.33 2.68
CA THR A 56 11.07 13.50 4.04
C THR A 56 10.31 14.80 4.19
N THR A 57 10.79 15.90 3.60
CA THR A 57 10.10 17.20 3.65
C THR A 57 8.79 17.18 2.88
N LYS A 58 8.74 16.55 1.69
CA LYS A 58 7.48 16.32 0.95
C LYS A 58 6.48 15.48 1.75
N TYR A 59 6.95 14.41 2.40
CA TYR A 59 6.11 13.60 3.28
C TYR A 59 5.59 14.40 4.47
N PHE A 60 6.45 15.17 5.14
CA PHE A 60 6.04 15.98 6.29
C PHE A 60 4.96 16.99 5.93
N LEU A 61 5.15 17.77 4.86
CA LEU A 61 4.19 18.79 4.43
C LEU A 61 2.82 18.20 4.08
N THR A 62 2.81 17.08 3.35
CA THR A 62 1.56 16.40 2.99
C THR A 62 0.87 15.80 4.22
N GLN A 63 1.61 15.16 5.12
CA GLN A 63 0.99 14.53 6.28
C GLN A 63 0.52 15.53 7.35
N ALA A 64 1.23 16.66 7.51
CA ALA A 64 0.85 17.75 8.39
C ALA A 64 -0.42 18.46 7.87
N THR A 65 -0.49 18.72 6.56
CA THR A 65 -1.72 19.29 5.96
C THR A 65 -2.91 18.34 6.10
N ALA A 66 -2.73 17.04 5.88
CA ALA A 66 -3.78 16.06 6.13
C ALA A 66 -4.25 16.06 7.59
N ALA A 67 -3.32 16.11 8.53
CA ALA A 67 -3.66 16.07 9.95
C ALA A 67 -4.36 17.37 10.42
N ALA A 68 -3.94 18.53 9.90
CA ALA A 68 -4.63 19.80 10.13
C ALA A 68 -6.06 19.79 9.56
N MET A 69 -6.26 19.24 8.35
CA MET A 69 -7.59 19.07 7.78
C MET A 69 -8.49 18.15 8.62
N LEU A 70 -7.93 17.07 9.19
CA LEU A 70 -8.66 16.16 10.06
C LEU A 70 -9.07 16.83 11.39
N LEU A 71 -8.18 17.61 12.01
CA LEU A 71 -8.54 18.42 13.19
C LEU A 71 -9.62 19.46 12.87
N PHE A 72 -9.49 20.16 11.76
CA PHE A 72 -10.50 21.12 11.31
C PHE A 72 -11.87 20.46 11.09
N ALA A 73 -11.89 19.28 10.47
CA ALA A 73 -13.13 18.57 10.24
C ALA A 73 -13.76 18.00 11.54
N SER A 74 -12.94 17.48 12.46
CA SER A 74 -13.45 16.98 13.74
C SER A 74 -13.98 18.11 14.65
N THR A 75 -13.29 19.25 14.69
CA THR A 75 -13.75 20.43 15.45
C THR A 75 -15.02 21.04 14.85
N THR A 76 -15.13 21.11 13.52
CA THR A 76 -16.38 21.56 12.86
C THR A 76 -17.53 20.58 13.11
N ASN A 77 -17.28 19.26 13.13
CA ASN A 77 -18.30 18.30 13.54
C ASN A 77 -18.75 18.53 14.98
N ALA A 78 -17.80 18.66 15.91
CA ALA A 78 -18.12 18.92 17.31
C ALA A 78 -18.89 20.25 17.50
N TRP A 79 -18.61 21.27 16.69
CA TRP A 79 -19.35 22.52 16.72
C TRP A 79 -20.79 22.37 16.20
N LEU A 80 -21.01 21.54 15.18
CA LEU A 80 -22.34 21.32 14.59
C LEU A 80 -23.22 20.36 15.40
N THR A 81 -22.66 19.25 15.88
CA THR A 81 -23.43 18.16 16.52
C THR A 81 -23.17 18.02 18.03
N GLY A 82 -22.14 18.69 18.56
CA GLY A 82 -21.73 18.55 19.96
C GLY A 82 -21.01 17.23 20.28
N GLN A 83 -20.74 16.39 19.27
CA GLN A 83 -20.20 15.04 19.46
C GLN A 83 -18.78 14.89 18.92
N TRP A 84 -18.00 14.07 19.62
CA TRP A 84 -16.61 13.74 19.26
C TRP A 84 -16.40 12.27 18.89
N ASP A 85 -17.48 11.49 18.84
CA ASP A 85 -17.43 10.08 18.52
C ASP A 85 -17.14 9.85 17.03
N ILE A 86 -16.40 8.79 16.71
CA ILE A 86 -15.98 8.46 15.33
C ILE A 86 -17.15 7.94 14.50
N GLN A 87 -18.04 7.16 15.12
CA GLN A 87 -19.12 6.46 14.41
C GLN A 87 -20.27 7.39 14.00
N GLN A 88 -20.46 8.50 14.73
CA GLN A 88 -21.62 9.39 14.57
C GLN A 88 -21.28 10.63 13.71
N MET A 89 -20.89 10.39 12.45
CA MET A 89 -20.59 11.45 11.48
C MET A 89 -21.72 11.59 10.46
N THR A 90 -22.76 12.36 10.82
CA THR A 90 -23.96 12.52 10.00
C THR A 90 -23.86 13.65 8.99
N HIS A 91 -23.09 14.71 9.29
CA HIS A 91 -23.06 15.90 8.44
C HIS A 91 -22.16 15.71 7.20
N PRO A 92 -22.63 16.02 5.98
CA PRO A 92 -21.88 15.76 4.74
C PRO A 92 -20.60 16.61 4.63
N PHE A 93 -20.61 17.82 5.19
CA PHE A 93 -19.45 18.71 5.12
C PHE A 93 -18.22 18.19 5.91
N PRO A 94 -18.29 17.92 7.23
CA PRO A 94 -17.16 17.32 7.95
C PRO A 94 -16.74 15.95 7.40
N SER A 95 -17.70 15.09 7.04
CA SER A 95 -17.38 13.74 6.52
C SER A 95 -16.58 13.80 5.22
N THR A 96 -16.93 14.68 4.26
CA THR A 96 -16.17 14.85 3.02
C THR A 96 -14.74 15.35 3.29
N ILE A 97 -14.54 16.30 4.21
CA ILE A 97 -13.20 16.80 4.57
C ILE A 97 -12.36 15.70 5.23
N ILE A 98 -12.94 14.90 6.13
CA ILE A 98 -12.21 13.78 6.76
C ILE A 98 -11.81 12.73 5.71
N ILE A 99 -12.71 12.37 4.80
CA ILE A 99 -12.38 11.41 3.74
C ILE A 99 -11.26 11.96 2.85
N LEU A 100 -11.29 13.25 2.49
CA LEU A 100 -10.20 13.89 1.74
C LEU A 100 -8.89 13.94 2.54
N ALA A 101 -8.95 14.19 3.85
CA ALA A 101 -7.77 14.17 4.71
C ALA A 101 -7.14 12.77 4.80
N LEU A 102 -7.95 11.73 5.02
CA LEU A 102 -7.49 10.34 5.05
C LEU A 102 -7.02 9.87 3.66
N ALA A 103 -7.69 10.30 2.60
CA ALA A 103 -7.25 10.10 1.21
C ALA A 103 -5.86 10.67 0.95
N LEU A 104 -5.57 11.87 1.49
CA LEU A 104 -4.28 12.51 1.39
C LEU A 104 -3.21 11.73 2.17
N LYS A 105 -3.54 11.23 3.39
CA LYS A 105 -2.62 10.40 4.20
C LYS A 105 -2.22 9.10 3.51
N ILE A 106 -3.18 8.44 2.88
CA ILE A 106 -3.00 7.13 2.24
C ILE A 106 -2.42 7.26 0.81
N GLY A 107 -2.60 8.42 0.16
CA GLY A 107 -2.09 8.71 -1.18
C GLY A 107 -3.03 8.31 -2.31
N LEU A 108 -4.32 8.58 -2.16
CA LEU A 108 -5.32 8.34 -3.22
C LEU A 108 -5.30 9.45 -4.27
N ALA A 109 -5.75 9.11 -5.48
CA ALA A 109 -6.01 10.13 -6.49
C ALA A 109 -7.22 11.01 -6.07
N PRO A 110 -7.18 12.33 -6.35
CA PRO A 110 -6.16 13.06 -7.10
C PRO A 110 -4.89 13.40 -6.31
N VAL A 111 -4.88 13.27 -4.98
CA VAL A 111 -3.79 13.75 -4.11
C VAL A 111 -2.64 12.73 -3.90
N HIS A 112 -2.41 11.89 -4.90
CA HIS A 112 -1.46 10.78 -4.89
C HIS A 112 -0.02 11.18 -5.27
N SER A 113 0.19 12.40 -5.77
CA SER A 113 1.44 12.83 -6.43
C SER A 113 2.67 12.73 -5.52
N TRP A 114 2.49 12.86 -4.21
CA TRP A 114 3.57 12.75 -3.24
C TRP A 114 4.15 11.33 -3.15
N LEU A 115 3.31 10.30 -3.32
CA LEU A 115 3.67 8.92 -2.99
C LEU A 115 4.80 8.37 -3.90
N PRO A 116 4.76 8.52 -5.24
CA PRO A 116 5.85 8.07 -6.11
C PRO A 116 7.18 8.79 -5.89
N GLU A 117 7.15 10.09 -5.55
CA GLU A 117 8.36 10.87 -5.32
C GLU A 117 9.02 10.51 -4.00
N VAL A 118 8.21 10.40 -2.95
CA VAL A 118 8.63 10.06 -1.59
C VAL A 118 9.21 8.64 -1.57
N LEU A 119 8.52 7.65 -2.14
CA LEU A 119 9.05 6.27 -2.21
C LEU A 119 10.35 6.17 -3.00
N GLN A 120 10.56 6.99 -4.03
CA GLN A 120 11.79 6.93 -4.83
C GLN A 120 13.01 7.47 -4.07
N GLY A 121 12.83 8.42 -3.16
CA GLY A 121 13.90 8.99 -2.34
C GLY A 121 14.34 8.10 -1.17
N PHE A 122 13.59 7.04 -0.89
CA PHE A 122 13.78 6.17 0.26
C PHE A 122 14.42 4.82 -0.09
N ASP A 123 15.00 4.19 0.92
CA ASP A 123 15.47 2.82 0.83
C ASP A 123 14.32 1.82 0.80
N LEU A 124 14.61 0.59 0.37
CA LEU A 124 13.60 -0.45 0.22
C LEU A 124 12.95 -0.83 1.57
N THR A 125 13.67 -0.72 2.68
CA THR A 125 13.12 -1.02 4.03
C THR A 125 12.18 0.06 4.52
N THR A 126 12.54 1.33 4.35
CA THR A 126 11.68 2.46 4.74
C THR A 126 10.49 2.59 3.77
N GLY A 127 10.71 2.30 2.49
CA GLY A 127 9.65 2.18 1.49
C GLY A 127 8.66 1.06 1.80
N LEU A 128 9.13 -0.10 2.27
CA LEU A 128 8.28 -1.18 2.76
C LEU A 128 7.39 -0.67 3.91
N LEU A 129 7.97 -0.02 4.92
CA LEU A 129 7.23 0.48 6.08
C LEU A 129 6.20 1.55 5.69
N LEU A 130 6.52 2.44 4.76
CA LEU A 130 5.58 3.43 4.22
C LEU A 130 4.44 2.76 3.43
N SER A 131 4.76 1.75 2.61
CA SER A 131 3.75 1.08 1.77
C SER A 131 2.83 0.13 2.53
N THR A 132 3.20 -0.28 3.75
CA THR A 132 2.47 -1.25 4.58
C THR A 132 1.96 -0.61 5.87
N TRP A 133 2.86 -0.30 6.81
CA TRP A 133 2.51 0.14 8.16
C TRP A 133 1.76 1.48 8.19
N GLN A 134 2.22 2.46 7.42
CA GLN A 134 1.60 3.80 7.40
C GLN A 134 0.18 3.81 6.81
N LYS A 135 -0.24 2.74 6.13
CA LYS A 135 -1.59 2.61 5.61
C LYS A 135 -2.59 2.10 6.65
N LEU A 136 -2.12 1.43 7.70
CA LEU A 136 -2.98 0.76 8.68
C LEU A 136 -3.88 1.73 9.46
N ALA A 137 -3.30 2.75 10.09
CA ALA A 137 -4.05 3.68 10.94
C ALA A 137 -5.10 4.50 10.17
N PRO A 138 -4.75 5.14 9.03
CA PRO A 138 -5.76 5.85 8.24
C PRO A 138 -6.85 4.94 7.68
N PHE A 139 -6.52 3.70 7.31
CA PHE A 139 -7.51 2.74 6.80
C PHE A 139 -8.46 2.25 7.89
N ALA A 140 -7.99 2.08 9.13
CA ALA A 140 -8.86 1.77 10.25
C ALA A 140 -9.87 2.89 10.55
N LEU A 141 -9.46 4.16 10.43
CA LEU A 141 -10.40 5.27 10.57
C LEU A 141 -11.42 5.30 9.44
N LEU A 142 -11.01 5.03 8.20
CA LEU A 142 -11.97 4.88 7.09
C LEU A 142 -12.94 3.72 7.33
N LEU A 143 -12.50 2.60 7.90
CA LEU A 143 -13.36 1.46 8.23
C LEU A 143 -14.37 1.76 9.35
N GLN A 144 -13.95 2.54 10.36
CA GLN A 144 -14.81 2.94 11.48
C GLN A 144 -15.85 3.97 11.03
N MET A 145 -15.52 4.79 10.03
CA MET A 145 -16.44 5.73 9.42
C MET A 145 -17.35 5.02 8.42
N GLN A 146 -18.66 5.16 8.60
CA GLN A 146 -19.64 4.75 7.59
C GLN A 146 -20.25 6.01 6.98
N PRO A 147 -19.67 6.56 5.90
CA PRO A 147 -20.22 7.75 5.28
C PRO A 147 -21.60 7.45 4.66
N ALA A 148 -22.50 8.42 4.78
CA ALA A 148 -23.85 8.29 4.25
C ALA A 148 -23.87 8.16 2.71
N GLU A 149 -22.94 8.81 2.01
CA GLU A 149 -22.94 8.93 0.54
C GLU A 149 -21.77 8.18 -0.13
N PRO A 150 -22.05 7.15 -0.96
CA PRO A 150 -21.02 6.34 -1.64
C PRO A 150 -20.32 7.02 -2.81
N THR A 151 -20.91 8.07 -3.34
CA THR A 151 -20.47 8.72 -4.58
C THR A 151 -19.01 9.17 -4.50
N LEU A 152 -18.60 9.79 -3.39
CA LEU A 152 -17.24 10.28 -3.21
C LEU A 152 -16.22 9.13 -3.14
N LEU A 153 -16.51 8.05 -2.41
CA LEU A 153 -15.61 6.89 -2.32
C LEU A 153 -15.48 6.19 -3.68
N ILE A 154 -16.58 6.06 -4.44
CA ILE A 154 -16.54 5.47 -5.78
C ILE A 154 -15.67 6.31 -6.72
N ILE A 155 -15.80 7.64 -6.69
CA ILE A 155 -14.99 8.55 -7.52
C ILE A 155 -13.50 8.47 -7.15
N LEU A 156 -13.16 8.48 -5.86
CA LEU A 156 -11.78 8.31 -5.39
C LEU A 156 -11.21 6.94 -5.78
N GLY A 157 -12.01 5.87 -5.64
CA GLY A 157 -11.63 4.51 -6.00
C GLY A 157 -11.36 4.35 -7.51
N LEU A 158 -12.29 4.77 -8.37
CA LEU A 158 -12.11 4.67 -9.82
C LEU A 158 -10.94 5.52 -10.31
N SER A 159 -10.84 6.78 -9.87
CA SER A 159 -9.75 7.67 -10.27
C SER A 159 -8.38 7.14 -9.85
N SER A 160 -8.26 6.55 -8.65
CA SER A 160 -7.00 5.97 -8.18
C SER A 160 -6.61 4.70 -8.93
N THR A 161 -7.57 3.84 -9.29
CA THR A 161 -7.25 2.67 -10.16
C THR A 161 -6.78 3.10 -11.55
N LEU A 162 -7.43 4.12 -12.16
CA LEU A 162 -7.04 4.67 -13.46
C LEU A 162 -5.64 5.26 -13.43
N ILE A 163 -5.39 6.17 -12.48
CA ILE A 163 -4.12 6.89 -12.37
C ILE A 163 -2.98 5.96 -11.94
N GLY A 164 -3.26 5.01 -11.04
CA GLY A 164 -2.30 3.97 -10.65
C GLY A 164 -1.92 3.08 -11.85
N GLY A 165 -2.89 2.71 -12.69
CA GLY A 165 -2.65 1.97 -13.92
C GLY A 165 -1.78 2.73 -14.92
N TRP A 166 -2.21 3.91 -15.35
CA TRP A 166 -1.50 4.71 -16.36
C TRP A 166 -0.15 5.23 -15.87
N GLY A 167 -0.06 5.71 -14.63
CA GLY A 167 1.18 6.25 -14.06
C GLY A 167 2.27 5.19 -13.97
N GLY A 168 1.92 3.92 -13.73
CA GLY A 168 2.86 2.81 -13.62
C GLY A 168 3.53 2.42 -14.95
N LEU A 169 2.82 2.58 -16.09
CA LEU A 169 3.31 2.16 -17.41
C LEU A 169 4.64 2.83 -17.80
N ASN A 170 4.80 4.12 -17.47
CA ASN A 170 5.94 4.91 -17.90
C ASN A 170 7.18 4.78 -16.97
N GLN A 171 7.09 4.05 -15.87
CA GLN A 171 8.17 4.02 -14.88
C GLN A 171 9.14 2.87 -15.11
N THR A 172 10.45 3.15 -14.99
CA THR A 172 11.52 2.14 -15.02
C THR A 172 12.15 1.89 -13.64
N GLN A 173 11.82 2.73 -12.67
CA GLN A 173 12.27 2.62 -11.29
C GLN A 173 11.31 1.72 -10.51
N LEU A 174 11.82 0.66 -9.88
CA LEU A 174 10.98 -0.33 -9.20
C LEU A 174 10.16 0.27 -8.07
N ARG A 175 10.74 1.22 -7.31
CA ARG A 175 10.04 1.92 -6.22
C ARG A 175 8.85 2.74 -6.72
N LYS A 176 8.97 3.40 -7.89
CA LYS A 176 7.85 4.12 -8.51
C LYS A 176 6.80 3.17 -9.08
N VAL A 177 7.19 2.04 -9.66
CA VAL A 177 6.22 1.03 -10.11
C VAL A 177 5.42 0.51 -8.92
N LEU A 178 6.09 0.19 -7.80
CA LEU A 178 5.42 -0.22 -6.57
C LEU A 178 4.53 0.91 -6.00
N ALA A 179 4.97 2.16 -6.06
CA ALA A 179 4.16 3.32 -5.67
C ALA A 179 2.81 3.35 -6.40
N TYR A 180 2.83 3.32 -7.73
CA TYR A 180 1.63 3.34 -8.57
C TYR A 180 0.76 2.11 -8.39
N SER A 181 1.36 0.93 -8.21
CA SER A 181 0.58 -0.25 -7.85
C SER A 181 -0.15 -0.10 -6.52
N SER A 182 0.51 0.55 -5.56
CA SER A 182 -0.07 0.77 -4.24
C SER A 182 -1.28 1.71 -4.32
N ILE A 183 -1.24 2.71 -5.20
CA ILE A 183 -2.35 3.62 -5.49
C ILE A 183 -3.51 2.84 -6.15
N ALA A 184 -3.20 1.95 -7.10
CA ALA A 184 -4.22 1.13 -7.75
C ALA A 184 -4.92 0.17 -6.77
N HIS A 185 -4.16 -0.55 -5.94
CA HIS A 185 -4.72 -1.46 -4.93
C HIS A 185 -5.56 -0.72 -3.89
N LEU A 186 -5.11 0.46 -3.45
CA LEU A 186 -5.89 1.30 -2.55
C LEU A 186 -7.21 1.75 -3.16
N GLY A 187 -7.23 2.01 -4.46
CA GLY A 187 -8.47 2.30 -5.19
C GLY A 187 -9.48 1.17 -5.09
N TRP A 188 -9.04 -0.07 -5.33
CA TRP A 188 -9.87 -1.26 -5.14
C TRP A 188 -10.44 -1.39 -3.73
N MET A 189 -9.60 -1.15 -2.71
CA MET A 189 -10.02 -1.22 -1.31
C MET A 189 -11.09 -0.18 -0.97
N ILE A 190 -11.06 0.99 -1.60
CA ILE A 190 -11.98 2.08 -1.30
C ILE A 190 -13.30 1.94 -2.05
N LEU A 191 -13.29 1.37 -3.25
CA LEU A 191 -14.51 1.04 -4.00
C LEU A 191 -15.47 0.17 -3.19
N ILE A 192 -14.94 -0.75 -2.39
CA ILE A 192 -15.74 -1.72 -1.64
C ILE A 192 -15.99 -1.31 -0.18
N LEU A 193 -15.37 -0.22 0.30
CA LEU A 193 -15.37 0.18 1.71
C LEU A 193 -16.76 0.35 2.29
N GLN A 194 -17.66 0.99 1.54
CA GLN A 194 -19.03 1.22 2.01
C GLN A 194 -19.92 -0.03 1.90
N PHE A 195 -19.70 -0.89 0.91
CA PHE A 195 -20.58 -2.02 0.66
C PHE A 195 -20.27 -3.21 1.58
N SER A 196 -18.99 -3.48 1.80
CA SER A 196 -18.57 -4.58 2.68
C SER A 196 -17.21 -4.27 3.33
N PRO A 197 -17.17 -3.74 4.56
CA PRO A 197 -15.92 -3.43 5.25
C PRO A 197 -15.04 -4.67 5.45
N THR A 198 -15.65 -5.85 5.62
CA THR A 198 -14.95 -7.14 5.77
C THR A 198 -14.09 -7.51 4.55
N LEU A 199 -14.60 -7.32 3.33
CA LEU A 199 -13.81 -7.56 2.11
C LEU A 199 -12.68 -6.55 1.94
N THR A 200 -12.85 -5.33 2.47
CA THR A 200 -11.80 -4.32 2.38
C THR A 200 -10.63 -4.66 3.29
N LEU A 201 -10.92 -5.21 4.48
CA LEU A 201 -9.92 -5.75 5.39
C LEU A 201 -9.18 -6.93 4.77
N LEU A 202 -9.90 -7.85 4.11
CA LEU A 202 -9.30 -8.94 3.33
C LEU A 202 -8.35 -8.41 2.23
N ALA A 203 -8.80 -7.41 1.47
CA ALA A 203 -8.02 -6.79 0.41
C ALA A 203 -6.76 -6.08 0.97
N LEU A 204 -6.86 -5.44 2.13
CA LEU A 204 -5.72 -4.85 2.83
C LEU A 204 -4.72 -5.92 3.26
N LEU A 205 -5.17 -6.99 3.93
CA LEU A 205 -4.31 -8.07 4.41
C LEU A 205 -3.55 -8.76 3.27
N THR A 206 -4.25 -9.11 2.19
CA THR A 206 -3.64 -9.70 1.00
C THR A 206 -2.64 -8.74 0.35
N TYR A 207 -2.96 -7.44 0.25
CA TYR A 207 -2.04 -6.42 -0.24
C TYR A 207 -0.76 -6.30 0.62
N LEU A 208 -0.87 -6.35 1.96
CA LEU A 208 0.30 -6.28 2.86
C LEU A 208 1.23 -7.49 2.66
N ILE A 209 0.67 -8.69 2.49
CA ILE A 209 1.43 -9.90 2.21
C ILE A 209 2.14 -9.80 0.84
N MET A 210 1.43 -9.35 -0.20
CA MET A 210 2.02 -9.22 -1.54
C MET A 210 3.09 -8.13 -1.63
N THR A 211 2.86 -6.96 -1.04
CA THR A 211 3.86 -5.88 -1.04
C THR A 211 5.08 -6.22 -0.19
N SER A 212 4.92 -6.86 0.97
CA SER A 212 6.06 -7.32 1.76
C SER A 212 6.94 -8.31 1.01
N SER A 213 6.34 -9.28 0.31
CA SER A 213 7.10 -10.22 -0.51
C SER A 213 7.91 -9.50 -1.61
N THR A 214 7.31 -8.60 -2.39
CA THR A 214 8.02 -7.86 -3.45
C THR A 214 9.16 -6.99 -2.93
N PHE A 215 8.94 -6.17 -1.90
CA PHE A 215 10.01 -5.36 -1.32
C PHE A 215 11.15 -6.20 -0.74
N LEU A 216 10.85 -7.33 -0.10
CA LEU A 216 11.87 -8.25 0.42
C LEU A 216 12.66 -8.92 -0.72
N THR A 217 12.02 -9.30 -1.83
CA THR A 217 12.74 -9.84 -3.01
C THR A 217 13.71 -8.80 -3.58
N PHE A 218 13.27 -7.54 -3.73
CA PHE A 218 14.12 -6.46 -4.25
C PHE A 218 15.26 -6.11 -3.29
N LYS A 219 15.02 -6.20 -1.97
CA LYS A 219 16.05 -5.98 -0.95
C LYS A 219 17.15 -7.03 -1.01
N LEU A 220 16.79 -8.31 -1.13
CA LEU A 220 17.75 -9.41 -1.22
C LEU A 220 18.59 -9.32 -2.51
N ASN A 221 17.95 -8.97 -3.64
CA ASN A 221 18.64 -8.77 -4.91
C ASN A 221 19.38 -7.44 -5.04
N LYS A 222 19.19 -6.50 -4.09
CA LYS A 222 19.71 -5.12 -4.13
C LYS A 222 19.41 -4.41 -5.46
N SER A 223 18.22 -4.64 -6.01
CA SER A 223 17.80 -4.11 -7.31
C SER A 223 16.80 -2.96 -7.12
N THR A 224 17.10 -1.79 -7.69
CA THR A 224 16.22 -0.61 -7.67
C THR A 224 15.64 -0.27 -9.05
N ASN A 225 16.24 -0.78 -10.13
CA ASN A 225 15.87 -0.50 -11.52
C ASN A 225 15.56 -1.80 -12.26
N ILE A 226 14.83 -1.72 -13.36
CA ILE A 226 14.53 -2.89 -14.22
C ILE A 226 15.81 -3.56 -14.74
N ASN A 227 16.80 -2.78 -15.17
CA ASN A 227 18.04 -3.35 -15.70
C ASN A 227 18.83 -4.09 -14.62
N SER A 228 18.89 -3.57 -13.39
CA SER A 228 19.55 -4.30 -12.29
C SER A 228 18.75 -5.52 -11.82
N LEU A 229 17.42 -5.48 -11.98
CA LEU A 229 16.56 -6.63 -11.76
C LEU A 229 16.80 -7.73 -12.82
N SER A 230 16.99 -7.38 -14.09
CA SER A 230 17.24 -8.36 -15.17
C SER A 230 18.51 -9.18 -14.97
N ILE A 231 19.53 -8.58 -14.36
CA ILE A 231 20.82 -9.23 -14.08
C ILE A 231 20.77 -10.13 -12.84
N SER A 232 19.68 -10.08 -12.05
CA SER A 232 19.59 -10.85 -10.80
C SER A 232 19.51 -12.37 -10.99
N TRP A 233 19.12 -12.85 -12.18
CA TRP A 233 19.03 -14.28 -12.50
C TRP A 233 20.35 -15.02 -12.22
N THR A 234 21.49 -14.40 -12.50
CA THR A 234 22.80 -15.04 -12.30
C THR A 234 23.23 -15.09 -10.84
N LYS A 235 22.60 -14.32 -9.95
CA LYS A 235 22.93 -14.27 -8.52
C LYS A 235 22.06 -15.23 -7.70
N SER A 236 20.76 -15.26 -7.97
CA SER A 236 19.77 -15.95 -7.15
C SER A 236 18.68 -16.58 -8.02
N PRO A 237 18.99 -17.63 -8.81
CA PRO A 237 18.09 -18.18 -9.83
C PRO A 237 16.73 -18.65 -9.26
N ALA A 238 16.74 -19.23 -8.06
CA ALA A 238 15.51 -19.66 -7.39
C ALA A 238 14.59 -18.48 -7.06
N LEU A 239 15.15 -17.38 -6.53
CA LEU A 239 14.38 -16.19 -6.18
C LEU A 239 13.83 -15.53 -7.46
N THR A 240 14.65 -15.44 -8.50
CA THR A 240 14.23 -14.88 -9.77
C THR A 240 13.13 -15.70 -10.43
N CYS A 241 13.14 -17.03 -10.31
CA CYS A 241 12.03 -17.84 -10.84
C CYS A 241 10.69 -17.56 -10.14
N LEU A 242 10.72 -17.21 -8.85
CA LEU A 242 9.51 -16.93 -8.05
C LEU A 242 9.00 -15.50 -8.21
N THR A 243 9.87 -14.52 -8.51
CA THR A 243 9.47 -13.10 -8.58
C THR A 243 8.39 -12.79 -9.62
N PRO A 244 8.36 -13.37 -10.83
CA PRO A 244 7.22 -13.23 -11.74
C PRO A 244 5.90 -13.64 -11.11
N LEU A 245 5.86 -14.78 -10.41
CA LEU A 245 4.62 -15.27 -9.79
C LEU A 245 4.13 -14.29 -8.70
N ILE A 246 5.05 -13.69 -7.95
CA ILE A 246 4.72 -12.64 -6.97
C ILE A 246 4.20 -11.37 -7.65
N LEU A 247 4.80 -10.94 -8.77
CA LEU A 247 4.34 -9.75 -9.50
C LEU A 247 2.97 -10.00 -10.17
N LEU A 248 2.74 -11.20 -10.67
CA LEU A 248 1.45 -11.61 -11.26
C LEU A 248 0.37 -11.78 -10.19
N SER A 249 0.73 -12.13 -8.95
CA SER A 249 -0.23 -12.14 -7.84
C SER A 249 -0.70 -10.73 -7.50
N LEU A 250 0.19 -9.71 -7.48
CA LEU A 250 -0.23 -8.30 -7.42
C LEU A 250 -1.13 -7.89 -8.59
N GLY A 251 -0.82 -8.39 -9.80
CA GLY A 251 -1.67 -8.25 -10.98
C GLY A 251 -3.07 -8.86 -10.81
N GLY A 252 -3.22 -9.84 -9.90
CA GLY A 252 -4.47 -10.53 -9.62
C GLY A 252 -4.85 -11.52 -10.71
N LEU A 253 -3.89 -12.32 -11.19
CA LEU A 253 -4.16 -13.40 -12.13
C LEU A 253 -4.61 -14.68 -11.42
N PRO A 254 -5.65 -15.39 -11.91
CA PRO A 254 -5.91 -16.77 -11.48
C PRO A 254 -4.72 -17.64 -11.94
N PRO A 255 -4.15 -18.56 -11.13
CA PRO A 255 -4.60 -19.17 -9.86
C PRO A 255 -4.02 -18.56 -8.56
N LEU A 256 -3.48 -17.34 -8.60
CA LEU A 256 -2.72 -16.73 -7.50
C LEU A 256 -3.58 -15.97 -6.50
N THR A 257 -3.02 -15.66 -5.34
CA THR A 257 -3.80 -15.16 -4.19
C THR A 257 -4.38 -13.77 -4.38
N GLY A 258 -3.70 -12.88 -5.11
CA GLY A 258 -4.23 -11.55 -5.38
C GLY A 258 -5.44 -11.51 -6.33
N PHE A 259 -5.80 -12.64 -6.95
CA PHE A 259 -7.07 -12.76 -7.68
C PHE A 259 -8.27 -12.76 -6.72
N MET A 260 -8.13 -13.39 -5.55
CA MET A 260 -9.18 -13.52 -4.53
C MET A 260 -9.88 -12.19 -4.20
N PRO A 261 -9.18 -11.13 -3.74
CA PRO A 261 -9.86 -9.89 -3.34
C PRO A 261 -10.53 -9.21 -4.53
N LYS A 262 -9.89 -9.16 -5.72
CA LYS A 262 -10.48 -8.52 -6.90
C LYS A 262 -11.75 -9.24 -7.36
N TRP A 263 -11.74 -10.57 -7.36
CA TRP A 263 -12.89 -11.37 -7.72
C TRP A 263 -14.07 -11.15 -6.77
N LEU A 264 -13.83 -11.21 -5.45
CA LEU A 264 -14.87 -11.00 -4.45
C LEU A 264 -15.42 -9.56 -4.46
N ILE A 265 -14.56 -8.57 -4.67
CA ILE A 265 -15.01 -7.16 -4.81
C ILE A 265 -15.91 -7.00 -6.03
N LEU A 266 -15.54 -7.58 -7.18
CA LEU A 266 -16.39 -7.53 -8.38
C LEU A 266 -17.74 -8.21 -8.14
N GLN A 267 -17.74 -9.35 -7.44
CA GLN A 267 -18.96 -10.04 -7.09
C GLN A 267 -19.89 -9.17 -6.22
N GLU A 268 -19.37 -8.52 -5.17
CA GLU A 268 -20.20 -7.63 -4.34
C GLU A 268 -20.70 -6.40 -5.10
N LEU A 269 -19.87 -5.77 -5.94
CA LEU A 269 -20.31 -4.64 -6.76
C LEU A 269 -21.46 -5.02 -7.70
N THR A 270 -21.45 -6.23 -8.26
CA THR A 270 -22.57 -6.72 -9.09
C THR A 270 -23.83 -7.01 -8.28
N LYS A 271 -23.71 -7.44 -7.02
CA LYS A 271 -24.87 -7.63 -6.11
C LYS A 271 -25.52 -6.30 -5.74
N GLN A 272 -24.75 -5.23 -5.66
CA GLN A 272 -25.23 -3.87 -5.36
C GLN A 272 -25.73 -3.12 -6.61
N GLU A 273 -26.02 -3.81 -7.71
CA GLU A 273 -26.52 -3.24 -8.96
C GLU A 273 -25.59 -2.20 -9.62
N LEU A 274 -24.28 -2.27 -9.39
CA LEU A 274 -23.27 -1.38 -9.99
C LEU A 274 -22.37 -2.11 -11.02
N PRO A 275 -22.91 -2.72 -12.09
CA PRO A 275 -22.08 -3.45 -13.06
C PRO A 275 -21.14 -2.52 -13.84
N CYS A 276 -21.55 -1.27 -14.11
CA CYS A 276 -20.73 -0.31 -14.84
C CYS A 276 -19.42 0.02 -14.08
N THR A 277 -19.51 0.28 -12.76
CA THR A 277 -18.31 0.56 -11.96
C THR A 277 -17.41 -0.67 -11.85
N ALA A 278 -17.99 -1.87 -11.73
CA ALA A 278 -17.27 -3.14 -11.71
C ALA A 278 -16.49 -3.37 -13.02
N THR A 279 -17.12 -3.13 -14.18
CA THR A 279 -16.45 -3.28 -15.48
C THR A 279 -15.30 -2.28 -15.67
N LEU A 280 -15.50 -1.02 -15.28
CA LEU A 280 -14.45 -0.01 -15.32
C LEU A 280 -13.27 -0.39 -14.42
N ALA A 281 -13.53 -0.80 -13.17
CA ALA A 281 -12.48 -1.26 -12.26
C ALA A 281 -11.72 -2.47 -12.81
N ALA A 282 -12.41 -3.44 -13.41
CA ALA A 282 -11.78 -4.60 -14.03
C ALA A 282 -10.85 -4.20 -15.20
N LEU A 283 -11.28 -3.28 -16.07
CA LEU A 283 -10.47 -2.80 -17.18
C LEU A 283 -9.23 -2.04 -16.71
N THR A 284 -9.33 -1.25 -15.63
CA THR A 284 -8.16 -0.54 -15.09
C THR A 284 -7.15 -1.47 -14.44
N ALA A 285 -7.60 -2.59 -13.86
CA ALA A 285 -6.68 -3.60 -13.36
C ALA A 285 -5.80 -4.22 -14.47
N LEU A 286 -6.30 -4.35 -15.70
CA LEU A 286 -5.50 -4.85 -16.83
C LEU A 286 -4.30 -3.93 -17.15
N LEU A 287 -4.45 -2.61 -16.98
CA LEU A 287 -3.32 -1.66 -17.13
C LEU A 287 -2.22 -1.96 -16.13
N SER A 288 -2.59 -2.25 -14.87
CA SER A 288 -1.62 -2.61 -13.84
C SER A 288 -0.92 -3.94 -14.12
N LEU A 289 -1.69 -4.92 -14.60
CA LEU A 289 -1.17 -6.23 -15.00
C LEU A 289 -0.12 -6.11 -16.11
N TYR A 290 -0.31 -5.20 -17.07
CA TYR A 290 0.64 -5.02 -18.17
C TYR A 290 2.04 -4.62 -17.68
N PHE A 291 2.18 -3.65 -16.77
CA PHE A 291 3.52 -3.28 -16.31
C PHE A 291 4.17 -4.37 -15.45
N TYR A 292 3.39 -5.21 -14.78
CA TYR A 292 3.92 -6.41 -14.11
C TYR A 292 4.41 -7.45 -15.10
N LEU A 293 3.69 -7.68 -16.20
CA LEU A 293 4.17 -8.54 -17.29
C LEU A 293 5.45 -8.00 -17.93
N ARG A 294 5.56 -6.67 -18.08
CA ARG A 294 6.80 -6.05 -18.57
C ARG A 294 7.98 -6.34 -17.65
N LEU A 295 7.76 -6.29 -16.33
CA LEU A 295 8.78 -6.61 -15.33
C LEU A 295 9.16 -8.10 -15.34
N SER A 296 8.18 -9.00 -15.40
CA SER A 296 8.46 -10.45 -15.45
C SER A 296 9.21 -10.84 -16.72
N TYR A 297 8.85 -10.23 -17.86
CA TYR A 297 9.51 -10.43 -19.14
C TYR A 297 10.99 -10.05 -19.10
N ALA A 298 11.29 -8.84 -18.58
CA ALA A 298 12.65 -8.35 -18.46
C ALA A 298 13.51 -9.15 -17.47
N MET A 299 12.90 -9.87 -16.53
CA MET A 299 13.60 -10.53 -15.43
C MET A 299 13.88 -12.01 -15.66
N THR A 300 12.92 -12.75 -16.23
CA THR A 300 12.97 -14.22 -16.26
C THR A 300 12.66 -14.84 -17.61
N LEU A 301 11.66 -14.31 -18.32
CA LEU A 301 11.25 -14.88 -19.61
C LEU A 301 12.29 -14.59 -20.69
N THR A 302 13.12 -13.56 -20.50
CA THR A 302 14.27 -13.26 -21.35
C THR A 302 15.55 -13.17 -20.52
N MET A 303 16.67 -13.54 -21.14
CA MET A 303 18.00 -13.41 -20.55
C MET A 303 18.66 -12.12 -21.07
N ALA A 304 18.82 -11.14 -20.20
CA ALA A 304 19.54 -9.91 -20.51
C ALA A 304 21.07 -10.15 -20.50
N PRO A 305 21.85 -9.38 -21.27
CA PRO A 305 23.31 -9.47 -21.23
C PRO A 305 23.84 -9.10 -19.83
N ASN A 306 24.75 -9.92 -19.30
CA ASN A 306 25.35 -9.73 -17.98
C ASN A 306 26.83 -9.32 -18.07
N ASN A 307 27.30 -8.60 -17.05
CA ASN A 307 28.69 -8.20 -16.91
C ASN A 307 29.53 -9.33 -16.28
N LEU A 308 30.81 -9.42 -16.63
CA LEU A 308 31.74 -10.43 -16.08
C LEU A 308 31.78 -10.45 -14.54
N MET A 309 31.74 -9.27 -13.90
CA MET A 309 31.70 -9.15 -12.44
C MET A 309 30.44 -9.77 -11.80
N GLY A 310 29.37 -9.96 -12.57
CA GLY A 310 28.12 -10.59 -12.13
C GLY A 310 28.24 -12.09 -11.83
N THR A 311 29.35 -12.73 -12.23
CA THR A 311 29.65 -14.15 -11.94
C THR A 311 30.27 -14.38 -10.55
N THR A 312 30.99 -13.37 -10.02
CA THR A 312 31.64 -13.44 -8.71
C THR A 312 30.70 -13.72 -7.51
N PRO A 313 29.47 -13.15 -7.41
CA PRO A 313 28.59 -13.40 -6.27
C PRO A 313 28.08 -14.84 -6.20
N TRP A 314 28.19 -15.65 -7.25
CA TRP A 314 27.77 -17.06 -7.22
C TRP A 314 28.53 -17.87 -6.14
N ARG A 315 29.76 -17.47 -5.78
CA ARG A 315 30.55 -18.18 -4.76
C ARG A 315 30.23 -17.76 -3.33
N LEU A 316 29.45 -16.69 -3.12
CA LEU A 316 29.21 -16.13 -1.80
C LEU A 316 27.81 -16.46 -1.30
N TYR A 317 27.71 -16.85 -0.03
CA TYR A 317 26.42 -17.05 0.64
C TYR A 317 25.84 -15.74 1.14
N HIS A 318 24.52 -15.59 0.99
CA HIS A 318 23.79 -14.46 1.56
C HIS A 318 23.61 -14.64 3.08
N THR A 319 23.99 -13.62 3.84
CA THR A 319 23.88 -13.59 5.32
C THR A 319 22.58 -12.94 5.83
N GLN A 320 21.66 -12.58 4.94
CA GLN A 320 20.40 -11.93 5.32
C GLN A 320 19.35 -12.97 5.74
N LEU A 321 18.51 -12.62 6.73
CA LEU A 321 17.40 -13.46 7.17
C LEU A 321 16.37 -13.64 6.04
N THR A 322 16.22 -14.88 5.56
CA THR A 322 15.31 -15.24 4.45
C THR A 322 13.94 -15.75 4.90
N LEU A 323 13.77 -16.08 6.18
CA LEU A 323 12.52 -16.59 6.73
C LEU A 323 11.28 -15.71 6.43
N PRO A 324 11.28 -14.38 6.68
CA PRO A 324 10.11 -13.55 6.40
C PRO A 324 9.78 -13.47 4.90
N LEU A 325 10.80 -13.55 4.05
CA LEU A 325 10.58 -13.67 2.61
C LEU A 325 9.89 -15.01 2.29
N ALA A 326 10.43 -16.13 2.78
CA ALA A 326 9.86 -17.45 2.48
C ALA A 326 8.37 -17.51 2.88
N ILE A 327 8.03 -17.08 4.10
CA ILE A 327 6.64 -17.05 4.58
C ILE A 327 5.76 -16.16 3.69
N SER A 328 6.18 -14.92 3.42
CA SER A 328 5.40 -14.02 2.57
C SER A 328 5.23 -14.56 1.16
N THR A 329 6.26 -15.12 0.54
CA THR A 329 6.16 -15.73 -0.80
C THR A 329 5.19 -16.90 -0.86
N VAL A 330 5.23 -17.81 0.12
CA VAL A 330 4.28 -18.94 0.18
C VAL A 330 2.84 -18.43 0.30
N LEU A 331 2.61 -17.46 1.20
CA LEU A 331 1.30 -16.83 1.37
C LEU A 331 0.83 -16.06 0.13
N THR A 332 1.73 -15.51 -0.69
CA THR A 332 1.34 -14.86 -1.97
C THR A 332 0.97 -15.83 -3.09
N LEU A 333 1.34 -17.10 -2.98
CA LEU A 333 1.13 -18.06 -4.06
C LEU A 333 -0.01 -19.04 -3.76
N LEU A 334 -0.11 -19.54 -2.53
CA LEU A 334 -0.89 -20.74 -2.21
C LEU A 334 -2.17 -20.50 -1.39
N LEU A 335 -2.55 -19.25 -1.17
CA LEU A 335 -3.66 -18.89 -0.28
C LEU A 335 -5.05 -18.93 -0.94
N LEU A 336 -5.12 -18.95 -2.27
CA LEU A 336 -6.39 -18.97 -3.02
C LEU A 336 -7.35 -20.14 -2.67
N PRO A 337 -6.91 -21.40 -2.47
CA PRO A 337 -7.82 -22.46 -2.03
C PRO A 337 -8.41 -22.25 -0.62
N LEU A 338 -7.80 -21.39 0.20
CA LEU A 338 -8.29 -21.06 1.55
C LEU A 338 -9.27 -19.87 1.56
N THR A 339 -9.79 -19.47 0.39
CA THR A 339 -10.78 -18.40 0.27
C THR A 339 -12.02 -18.56 1.17
N PRO A 340 -12.70 -19.74 1.26
CA PRO A 340 -13.91 -19.84 2.08
C PRO A 340 -13.60 -19.71 3.58
N LEU A 341 -12.45 -20.24 4.02
CA LEU A 341 -12.01 -20.15 5.41
C LEU A 341 -11.76 -18.69 5.81
N MET A 342 -11.07 -17.93 4.95
CA MET A 342 -10.81 -16.51 5.20
C MET A 342 -12.07 -15.66 5.25
N LEU A 343 -13.04 -15.95 4.36
CA LEU A 343 -14.33 -15.27 4.39
C LEU A 343 -15.07 -15.55 5.71
N ALA A 344 -15.12 -16.82 6.13
CA ALA A 344 -15.78 -17.21 7.38
C ALA A 344 -15.16 -16.51 8.60
N LEU A 345 -13.83 -16.43 8.68
CA LEU A 345 -13.10 -15.77 9.78
C LEU A 345 -13.30 -14.25 9.83
N LEU A 346 -13.58 -13.62 8.70
CA LEU A 346 -13.78 -12.17 8.63
C LEU A 346 -15.25 -11.77 8.74
N SER A 347 -16.17 -12.71 8.50
CA SER A 347 -17.61 -12.50 8.67
C SER A 347 -18.11 -12.74 10.09
N SER A 348 -17.33 -13.42 10.93
CA SER A 348 -17.63 -13.68 12.35
C SER A 348 -17.30 -12.48 13.23
#